data_AF-A0A7X8E429-F1
#
_entry.id   AF-A0A7X8E429-F1
#
_cell.length_a   1.000
_cell.length_b   1.000
_cell.length_c   1.000
_cell.angle_alpha   90.00
_cell.angle_beta   90.00
_cell.angle_gamma   90.00
#
_symmetry.space_group_name_H-M   'P 1'
#
loop_
_entity.id
_entity.type
_entity.pdbx_description
1 polymer ?
#
loop_
_entity_poly.entity_id
_entity_poly.type
_entity_poly.pdbx_seq_one_letter_code
_entity_poly.pdbx_strand_id
1 'polypeptide(L)'
;MSQSHYFNPDPSLDHQHQIIGYSLSGHNFSFKTDKGVFSKDKVDHGTNVMLKAILKDQNNFPDQAEITALDFGCGYGVVSIVLQEILAKENIFNQQNWFSLDINQRAIALAKQNAIRSGAKISFLESDGIPLDFGK
;
A
#
# COMPACT_ATOMS: atom_id res chain seq x y z
N MET A 1 25.19 -15.31 13.59
CA MET A 1 24.13 -15.19 12.57
C MET A 1 22.87 -14.72 13.27
N SER A 2 22.56 -13.44 13.24
CA SER A 2 21.29 -12.93 13.79
C SER A 2 20.20 -13.09 12.73
N GLN A 3 19.12 -13.77 13.10
CA GLN A 3 17.90 -13.80 12.29
C GLN A 3 17.33 -12.37 12.26
N SER A 4 17.39 -11.73 11.09
CA SER A 4 16.61 -10.51 10.84
C SER A 4 15.13 -10.90 10.78
N HIS A 5 14.45 -10.79 11.92
CA HIS A 5 13.00 -10.93 11.97
C HIS A 5 12.35 -9.77 11.22
N TYR A 6 11.33 -10.08 10.42
CA TYR A 6 10.50 -9.16 9.63
C TYR A 6 10.06 -7.88 10.37
N PHE A 7 10.03 -7.95 11.71
CA PHE A 7 9.51 -6.94 12.61
C PHE A 7 10.53 -5.91 13.10
N ASN A 8 11.83 -6.15 12.94
CA ASN A 8 12.86 -5.16 13.27
C ASN A 8 13.51 -4.68 11.97
N PRO A 9 13.14 -3.49 11.48
CA PRO A 9 13.86 -2.86 10.37
C PRO A 9 15.31 -2.71 10.78
N ASP A 10 16.24 -3.29 10.02
CA ASP A 10 17.65 -3.00 10.20
C ASP A 10 17.99 -1.78 9.33
N PRO A 11 18.14 -0.57 9.93
CA PRO A 11 18.43 0.64 9.17
C PRO A 11 19.82 0.60 8.52
N SER A 12 20.70 -0.32 8.93
CA SER A 12 22.07 -0.46 8.39
C SER A 12 22.13 -1.24 7.08
N LEU A 13 21.02 -1.84 6.63
CA LEU A 13 20.98 -2.55 5.35
C LEU A 13 21.18 -1.59 4.18
N ASP A 14 22.21 -1.86 3.37
CA ASP A 14 22.44 -1.14 2.11
C ASP A 14 21.19 -1.12 1.23
N HIS A 15 20.93 0.04 0.63
CA HIS A 15 19.85 0.20 -0.34
C HIS A 15 20.15 -0.55 -1.63
N GLN A 16 19.13 -1.20 -2.19
CA GLN A 16 19.12 -1.70 -3.57
C GLN A 16 17.76 -1.37 -4.17
N HIS A 17 17.61 -0.11 -4.58
CA HIS A 17 16.38 0.35 -5.20
C HIS A 17 16.16 -0.35 -6.55
N GLN A 18 14.92 -0.77 -6.77
CA GLN A 18 14.47 -1.30 -8.06
C GLN A 18 13.05 -0.88 -8.36
N ILE A 19 12.67 -0.96 -9.62
CA ILE A 19 11.33 -0.65 -10.09
C ILE A 19 10.69 -1.95 -10.59
N ILE A 20 9.52 -2.28 -10.07
CA ILE A 20 8.71 -3.43 -10.52
C ILE A 20 7.43 -2.93 -11.19
N GLY A 21 6.96 -3.66 -12.21
CA GLY A 21 5.66 -3.44 -12.84
C GLY A 21 4.57 -4.31 -12.20
N TYR A 22 3.35 -3.79 -12.17
CA TYR A 22 2.17 -4.54 -11.74
C TYR A 22 0.94 -4.11 -12.54
N SER A 23 0.09 -5.06 -12.92
CA SER A 23 -1.13 -4.78 -13.66
C SER A 23 -2.31 -5.49 -13.03
N LEU A 24 -3.41 -4.77 -12.84
CA LEU A 24 -4.65 -5.32 -12.28
C LEU A 24 -5.86 -4.60 -12.87
N SER A 25 -6.88 -5.36 -13.29
CA SER A 25 -8.14 -4.83 -13.83
C SER A 25 -7.95 -3.84 -14.99
N GLY A 26 -6.93 -4.03 -15.84
CA GLY A 26 -6.63 -3.13 -16.95
C GLY A 26 -5.82 -1.87 -16.56
N HIS A 27 -5.55 -1.66 -15.27
CA HIS A 27 -4.74 -0.58 -14.75
C HIS A 27 -3.30 -1.03 -14.58
N ASN A 28 -2.35 -0.17 -14.97
CA ASN A 28 -0.91 -0.43 -14.87
C ASN A 28 -0.29 0.43 -13.78
N PHE A 29 0.57 -0.19 -12.99
CA PHE A 29 1.28 0.40 -11.87
C PHE A 29 2.76 0.11 -11.98
N SER A 30 3.54 0.97 -11.35
CA SER A 30 4.97 0.78 -11.19
C SER A 30 5.34 1.12 -9.76
N PHE A 31 6.07 0.24 -9.08
CA PHE A 31 6.46 0.41 -7.68
C PHE A 31 7.98 0.41 -7.55
N LYS A 32 8.49 1.42 -6.85
CA LYS A 32 9.85 1.43 -6.34
C LYS A 32 9.88 0.60 -5.06
N THR A 33 10.83 -0.34 -5.01
CA THR A 33 11.07 -1.22 -3.88
C THR A 33 12.54 -1.15 -3.46
N ASP A 34 12.90 -1.87 -2.41
CA ASP A 34 14.24 -1.84 -1.84
C ASP A 34 14.59 -3.15 -1.11
N LYS A 35 15.85 -3.32 -0.73
CA LYS A 35 16.21 -4.28 0.32
C LYS A 35 15.60 -3.86 1.65
N GLY A 36 15.19 -4.85 2.44
CA GLY A 36 14.62 -4.62 3.78
C GLY A 36 13.13 -4.29 3.79
N VAL A 37 12.41 -4.52 2.67
CA VAL A 37 10.93 -4.49 2.63
C VAL A 37 10.36 -5.80 2.09
N PHE A 38 9.12 -6.12 2.49
CA PHE A 38 8.38 -7.30 2.03
C PHE A 38 8.28 -7.34 0.51
N SER A 39 8.38 -8.53 -0.10
CA SER A 39 8.16 -8.78 -1.54
C SER A 39 8.76 -7.72 -2.49
N LYS A 40 10.06 -7.45 -2.35
CA LYS A 40 10.76 -6.43 -3.14
C LYS A 40 10.81 -6.71 -4.66
N ASP A 41 10.81 -7.98 -5.07
CA ASP A 41 11.06 -8.39 -6.46
C ASP A 41 9.82 -8.42 -7.35
N LYS A 42 8.63 -8.46 -6.76
CA LYS A 42 7.33 -8.42 -7.44
C LYS A 42 6.23 -8.18 -6.42
N VAL A 43 5.02 -7.82 -6.87
CA VAL A 43 3.85 -7.85 -5.99
C VAL A 43 3.63 -9.28 -5.50
N ASP A 44 3.40 -9.42 -4.20
CA ASP A 44 3.18 -10.70 -3.56
C ASP A 44 1.91 -11.40 -4.10
N HIS A 45 1.94 -12.73 -4.13
CA HIS A 45 0.84 -13.52 -4.63
C HIS A 45 -0.42 -13.34 -3.78
N GLY A 46 -0.29 -13.36 -2.45
CA GLY A 46 -1.39 -13.16 -1.50
C GLY A 46 -2.01 -11.78 -1.66
N THR A 47 -1.18 -10.73 -1.74
CA THR A 47 -1.65 -9.36 -2.04
C THR A 47 -2.46 -9.30 -3.34
N ASN A 48 -1.95 -9.91 -4.41
CA ASN A 48 -2.66 -9.93 -5.69
C ASN A 48 -3.99 -10.70 -5.64
N VAL A 49 -4.06 -11.83 -4.93
CA VAL A 49 -5.30 -12.59 -4.74
C VAL A 49 -6.32 -11.78 -3.95
N MET A 50 -5.89 -11.14 -2.86
CA MET A 50 -6.74 -10.27 -2.04
C MET A 50 -7.33 -9.11 -2.85
N LEU A 51 -6.49 -8.38 -3.60
CA LEU A 51 -6.95 -7.26 -4.43
C LEU A 51 -7.99 -7.70 -5.48
N LYS A 52 -7.78 -8.85 -6.12
CA LYS A 52 -8.75 -9.43 -7.06
C LYS A 52 -10.08 -9.78 -6.38
N ALA A 53 -10.02 -10.33 -5.17
CA ALA A 53 -11.23 -10.67 -4.43
C ALA A 53 -12.02 -9.41 -4.02
N ILE A 54 -11.33 -8.39 -3.50
CA ILE A 54 -11.93 -7.10 -3.12
C ILE A 54 -12.66 -6.47 -4.31
N LEU A 55 -11.97 -6.34 -5.45
CA LEU A 55 -12.53 -5.70 -6.65
C LEU A 55 -13.65 -6.49 -7.33
N LYS A 56 -13.73 -7.82 -7.10
CA LYS A 56 -14.74 -8.68 -7.72
C LYS A 56 -16.08 -8.62 -6.99
N ASP A 57 -16.08 -8.46 -5.68
CA ASP A 57 -17.30 -8.46 -4.88
C ASP A 57 -17.84 -7.04 -4.73
N GLN A 58 -18.91 -6.74 -5.47
CA GLN A 58 -19.58 -5.44 -5.47
C GLN A 58 -20.12 -5.06 -4.09
N ASN A 59 -20.39 -6.03 -3.21
CA ASN A 59 -20.87 -5.73 -1.85
C ASN A 59 -19.79 -5.06 -0.98
N ASN A 60 -18.51 -5.10 -1.40
CA ASN A 60 -17.43 -4.37 -0.73
C ASN A 60 -17.51 -2.85 -0.96
N PHE A 61 -18.28 -2.41 -1.96
CA PHE A 61 -18.45 -1.02 -2.31
C PHE A 61 -19.92 -0.66 -2.16
N PRO A 62 -20.40 -0.41 -0.92
CA PRO A 62 -21.79 0.00 -0.72
C PRO A 62 -22.08 1.28 -1.50
N ASP A 63 -23.36 1.51 -1.86
CA ASP A 63 -23.84 2.75 -2.51
C ASP A 63 -23.70 3.95 -1.56
N GLN A 64 -22.47 4.32 -1.26
CA GLN A 64 -22.05 5.45 -0.46
C GLN A 64 -21.24 6.37 -1.37
N ALA A 65 -21.44 7.68 -1.22
CA ALA A 65 -20.68 8.66 -1.99
C ALA A 65 -19.19 8.69 -1.57
N GLU A 66 -18.86 8.20 -0.38
CA GLU A 66 -17.53 8.36 0.23
C GLU A 66 -17.04 7.06 0.86
N ILE A 67 -15.73 6.87 0.87
CA ILE A 67 -15.07 5.77 1.58
C ILE A 67 -13.92 6.28 2.43
N THR A 68 -13.77 5.70 3.62
CA THR A 68 -12.56 5.82 4.44
C THR A 68 -11.93 4.45 4.61
N ALA A 69 -10.66 4.30 4.27
CA ALA A 69 -9.96 3.02 4.27
C ALA A 69 -8.58 3.11 4.93
N LEU A 70 -8.19 2.03 5.62
CA LEU A 70 -6.90 1.87 6.29
C LEU A 70 -6.18 0.64 5.78
N ASP A 71 -4.95 0.82 5.29
CA ASP A 71 -4.01 -0.24 4.94
C ASP A 71 -2.99 -0.43 6.08
N PHE A 72 -3.11 -1.53 6.81
CA PHE A 72 -2.34 -1.83 8.01
C PHE A 72 -1.20 -2.80 7.69
N GLY A 73 0.06 -2.35 7.84
CA GLY A 73 1.23 -3.06 7.32
C GLY A 73 1.40 -2.83 5.82
N CYS A 74 1.37 -1.57 5.39
CA CYS A 74 1.23 -1.20 3.98
C CYS A 74 2.44 -1.55 3.09
N GLY A 75 3.59 -1.87 3.69
CA GLY A 75 4.83 -2.10 2.96
C GLY A 75 5.17 -0.89 2.09
N TYR A 76 5.54 -1.13 0.83
CA TYR A 76 5.80 -0.07 -0.15
C TYR A 76 4.52 0.48 -0.83
N GLY A 77 3.34 0.23 -0.25
CA GLY A 77 2.08 0.92 -0.57
C GLY A 77 1.19 0.24 -1.61
N VAL A 78 1.41 -1.02 -1.97
CA VAL A 78 0.69 -1.67 -3.09
C VAL A 78 -0.82 -1.64 -2.90
N VAL A 79 -1.32 -2.04 -1.73
CA VAL A 79 -2.75 -2.25 -1.52
C VAL A 79 -3.50 -0.93 -1.60
N SER A 80 -3.13 0.05 -0.78
CA SER A 80 -3.80 1.36 -0.77
C SER A 80 -3.68 2.11 -2.09
N ILE A 81 -2.50 2.10 -2.74
CA ILE A 81 -2.30 2.78 -4.03
C ILE A 81 -3.16 2.14 -5.12
N VAL A 82 -3.14 0.81 -5.25
CA VAL A 82 -3.89 0.11 -6.31
C VAL A 82 -5.39 0.31 -6.13
N LEU A 83 -5.91 0.14 -4.92
CA LEU A 83 -7.33 0.29 -4.66
C LEU A 83 -7.80 1.73 -4.87
N GLN A 84 -7.11 2.73 -4.31
CA GLN A 84 -7.49 4.13 -4.49
C GLN A 84 -7.55 4.52 -5.97
N GLU A 85 -6.51 4.19 -6.73
CA GLU A 85 -6.40 4.56 -8.14
C GLU A 85 -7.46 3.88 -9.01
N ILE A 86 -7.73 2.59 -8.79
CA ILE A 86 -8.78 1.88 -9.54
C ILE A 86 -10.13 2.48 -9.18
N LEU A 87 -10.46 2.60 -7.90
CA LEU A 87 -11.76 3.11 -7.47
C LEU A 87 -12.01 4.55 -7.90
N ALA A 88 -10.95 5.38 -7.98
CA ALA A 88 -11.04 6.73 -8.49
C ALA A 88 -11.29 6.76 -10.01
N LYS A 89 -10.56 5.96 -10.79
CA LYS A 89 -10.70 5.92 -12.26
C LYS A 89 -12.01 5.32 -12.71
N GLU A 90 -12.52 4.34 -11.98
CA GLU A 90 -13.82 3.72 -12.22
C GLU A 90 -14.98 4.54 -11.63
N ASN A 91 -14.70 5.69 -11.00
CA ASN A 91 -15.68 6.58 -10.36
C ASN A 91 -16.61 5.87 -9.37
N ILE A 92 -16.07 4.93 -8.58
CA ILE A 92 -16.86 4.18 -7.59
C ILE A 92 -17.27 5.06 -6.42
N PHE A 93 -16.41 5.98 -5.99
CA PHE A 93 -16.66 6.90 -4.89
C PHE A 93 -16.35 8.34 -5.31
N ASN A 94 -17.16 9.31 -4.88
CA ASN A 94 -16.93 10.73 -5.10
C ASN A 94 -15.77 11.26 -4.24
N GLN A 95 -15.61 10.72 -3.03
CA GLN A 95 -14.52 11.06 -2.13
C GLN A 95 -13.90 9.82 -1.51
N GLN A 96 -12.57 9.82 -1.39
CA GLN A 96 -11.84 8.72 -0.81
C GLN A 96 -10.78 9.24 0.18
N ASN A 97 -10.88 8.80 1.43
CA ASN A 97 -9.91 9.10 2.48
C ASN A 97 -9.10 7.83 2.77
N TRP A 98 -7.84 7.81 2.34
CA TRP A 98 -6.97 6.64 2.48
C TRP A 98 -5.85 6.90 3.48
N PHE A 99 -5.63 5.91 4.34
CA PHE A 99 -4.55 5.89 5.32
C PHE A 99 -3.72 4.62 5.18
N SER A 100 -2.43 4.71 5.47
CA SER A 100 -1.52 3.58 5.37
C SER A 100 -0.49 3.63 6.49
N LEU A 101 -0.37 2.52 7.21
CA LEU A 101 0.47 2.38 8.39
C LEU A 101 1.49 1.26 8.18
N ASP A 102 2.72 1.48 8.63
CA ASP A 102 3.74 0.45 8.72
C ASP A 102 4.74 0.81 9.81
N ILE A 103 5.27 -0.18 10.53
CA ILE A 103 6.32 0.03 11.54
C ILE A 103 7.68 0.33 10.89
N ASN A 104 7.86 -0.08 9.64
CA ASN A 104 9.11 0.08 8.92
C ASN A 104 9.16 1.45 8.20
N GLN A 105 9.95 2.37 8.73
CA GLN A 105 10.16 3.70 8.14
C GLN A 105 10.61 3.65 6.66
N ARG A 106 11.41 2.65 6.26
CA ARG A 106 11.83 2.46 4.86
C ARG A 106 10.63 2.13 3.97
N ALA A 107 9.71 1.29 4.47
CA ALA A 107 8.49 0.96 3.77
C ALA A 107 7.61 2.20 3.56
N ILE A 108 7.41 3.00 4.62
CA ILE A 108 6.70 4.29 4.55
C ILE A 108 7.33 5.26 3.54
N ALA A 109 8.66 5.38 3.52
CA ALA A 109 9.35 6.24 2.56
C ALA A 109 9.12 5.79 1.10
N LEU A 110 9.17 4.49 0.83
CA LEU A 110 8.88 3.92 -0.49
C LEU A 110 7.41 4.10 -0.86
N ALA A 111 6.49 3.87 0.07
CA ALA A 111 5.05 4.03 -0.15
C ALA A 111 4.69 5.47 -0.53
N LYS A 112 5.25 6.47 0.18
CA LYS A 112 5.12 7.89 -0.18
C LYS A 112 5.63 8.18 -1.58
N GLN A 113 6.81 7.66 -1.94
CA GLN A 113 7.38 7.82 -3.28
C GLN A 113 6.50 7.17 -4.36
N ASN A 114 5.93 6.00 -4.07
CA ASN A 114 5.05 5.29 -5.01
C ASN A 114 3.72 5.98 -5.18
N ALA A 115 3.13 6.55 -4.13
CA ALA A 115 1.90 7.31 -4.22
C ALA A 115 2.07 8.57 -5.08
N ILE A 116 3.18 9.29 -4.91
CA ILE A 116 3.52 10.43 -5.79
C ILE A 116 3.63 9.98 -7.26
N ARG A 117 4.25 8.82 -7.51
CA ARG A 117 4.43 8.28 -8.88
C ARG A 117 3.12 7.83 -9.53
N SER A 118 2.16 7.32 -8.75
CA SER A 118 0.86 6.90 -9.26
C SER A 118 -0.16 8.04 -9.34
N GLY A 119 0.06 9.14 -8.60
CA GLY A 119 -0.93 10.22 -8.42
C GLY A 119 -1.88 9.98 -7.23
N ALA A 120 -1.66 8.92 -6.46
CA ALA A 120 -2.44 8.56 -5.29
C ALA A 120 -2.27 9.59 -4.16
N LYS A 121 -3.35 9.89 -3.45
CA LYS A 121 -3.41 10.83 -2.32
C LYS A 121 -3.73 10.07 -1.05
N ILE A 122 -2.69 9.63 -0.35
CA ILE A 122 -2.80 8.74 0.81
C ILE A 122 -2.01 9.34 1.98
N SER A 123 -2.60 9.27 3.17
CA SER A 123 -1.94 9.66 4.44
C SER A 123 -1.12 8.50 4.97
N PHE A 124 0.21 8.64 4.97
CA PHE A 124 1.14 7.62 5.44
C PHE A 124 1.72 7.96 6.81
N LEU A 125 1.66 7.01 7.74
CA LEU A 125 2.18 7.17 9.09
C LEU A 125 3.00 5.94 9.51
N GLU A 126 4.18 6.20 10.08
CA GLU A 126 4.97 5.16 10.74
C GLU A 126 4.34 4.86 12.09
N SER A 127 3.96 3.60 12.35
CA SER A 127 3.29 3.23 13.60
C SER A 127 3.44 1.75 13.92
N ASP A 128 3.61 1.46 15.21
CA ASP A 128 3.42 0.12 15.77
C ASP A 128 1.97 0.00 16.27
N GLY A 129 1.14 -0.64 15.45
CA GLY A 129 -0.31 -0.67 15.69
C GLY A 129 -1.05 0.53 15.13
N ILE A 130 -2.32 0.65 15.50
CA ILE A 130 -3.18 1.80 15.14
C ILE A 130 -3.12 2.80 16.30
N PRO A 131 -2.73 4.06 16.07
CA PRO A 131 -2.71 5.08 17.13
C PRO A 131 -4.08 5.25 17.83
N LEU A 132 -4.08 5.50 19.14
CA LEU A 132 -5.31 5.66 19.93
C LEU A 132 -6.15 6.89 19.55
N ASP A 133 -5.54 7.86 18.89
CA ASP A 133 -6.10 9.10 18.36
C ASP A 133 -6.37 9.04 16.85
N PHE A 134 -6.20 7.87 16.22
CA PHE A 134 -6.41 7.71 14.78
C PHE A 134 -7.88 7.98 14.40
N GLY A 135 -8.09 8.99 13.55
CA GLY A 135 -9.41 9.36 13.03
C GLY A 135 -10.31 10.15 14.00
N LYS A 136 -9.76 10.66 15.11
CA LYS A 136 -10.44 11.59 16.03
C LYS A 136 -10.25 13.05 15.64
#